data_AF-A0A453GYN5-F1
#
_entry.id   AF-A0A453GYN5-F1
#
_cell.length_a   1.000
_cell.length_b   1.000
_cell.length_c   1.000
_cell.angle_alpha   90.00
_cell.angle_beta   90.00
_cell.angle_gamma   90.00
#
_symmetry.space_group_name_H-M   'P 1'
#
loop_
_entity.id
_entity.type
_entity.pdbx_description
1 polymer ?
#
loop_
_entity_poly.entity_id
_entity_poly.type
_entity_poly.pdbx_seq_one_letter_code
_entity_poly.pdbx_strand_id
1 'polypeptide(L)'
;MQNRKLKLYTGNFDQYVQTRSELEENQMKQYRWEQDQIASMKEYIARFGHGSAKLARQAQSKEKTLAKMERGGLTEKVARDRILTFRFANVGKLPPPVLQFVEVTFGYTPDNLIYKKLDFGVDLDSRVALVGPNGAGKSTLLKLMTGELVPLDGMVRRHNHLRIAQFHQHLAEKLDLDLSALQYMLNEYPGNEEERMRAAIGRFGLSGKAQVMPMRNLSDGQRSRVIFAWLAWREPQMLLLDEPTNHLDIETIDSLAEALKEWDGGLVLVSHDFRLINQVAQEIWVCEKQAVTRWEGDIMEFKEHLKSKSGGMSED
;
A
#
# COMPACT_ATOMS: atom_id res chain seq x y z
N MET A 1 5.09 17.79 7.68
CA MET A 1 4.69 18.19 9.05
C MET A 1 5.02 17.02 9.96
N GLN A 2 5.83 17.19 11.01
CA GLN A 2 6.17 16.13 11.98
C GLN A 2 5.77 16.61 13.38
N ASN A 3 5.09 15.78 14.19
CA ASN A 3 4.61 16.15 15.53
C ASN A 3 3.86 17.50 15.55
N ARG A 4 3.03 17.76 14.53
CA ARG A 4 2.28 19.02 14.33
C ARG A 4 3.16 20.28 14.14
N LYS A 5 4.46 20.11 13.87
CA LYS A 5 5.38 21.19 13.52
C LYS A 5 5.70 21.14 12.02
N LEU A 6 5.69 22.32 11.39
CA LEU A 6 6.16 22.51 10.02
C LEU A 6 7.66 22.81 10.06
N LYS A 7 8.44 22.02 9.34
CA LYS A 7 9.85 22.29 9.05
C LYS A 7 9.99 22.39 7.54
N LEU A 8 10.61 23.47 7.08
CA LEU A 8 10.91 23.71 5.67
C LEU A 8 12.29 23.13 5.36
N TYR A 9 12.38 22.43 4.24
CA TYR A 9 13.63 21.88 3.71
C TYR A 9 13.84 22.47 2.32
N THR A 10 15.07 22.85 2.02
CA THR A 10 15.48 23.35 0.70
C THR A 10 15.99 22.19 -0.15
N GLY A 11 15.62 22.14 -1.44
CA GLY A 11 16.09 21.10 -2.37
C GLY A 11 14.98 20.26 -2.98
N ASN A 12 15.36 19.18 -3.68
CA ASN A 12 14.43 18.20 -4.23
C ASN A 12 14.06 17.12 -3.20
N PHE A 13 13.15 16.20 -3.57
CA PHE A 13 12.66 15.16 -2.65
C PHE A 13 13.78 14.21 -2.17
N ASP A 14 14.73 13.85 -3.03
CA ASP A 14 15.84 12.96 -2.67
C ASP A 14 16.78 13.61 -1.64
N GLN A 15 17.10 14.89 -1.83
CA GLN A 15 17.86 15.69 -0.87
C GLN A 15 17.13 15.82 0.47
N TYR A 16 15.79 15.98 0.44
CA TYR A 16 14.97 15.98 1.63
C TYR A 16 15.08 14.65 2.40
N VAL A 17 14.96 13.51 1.72
CA VAL A 17 15.04 12.18 2.35
C VAL A 17 16.40 11.97 3.01
N GLN A 18 17.49 12.30 2.31
CA GLN A 18 18.85 12.21 2.85
C GLN A 18 19.05 13.11 4.07
N THR A 19 18.75 14.41 3.93
CA THR A 19 18.90 15.41 5.00
C THR A 19 18.08 15.02 6.24
N ARG A 20 16.86 14.51 6.02
CA ARG A 20 16.00 14.03 7.10
C ARG A 20 16.62 12.83 7.81
N SER A 21 17.09 11.84 7.07
CA SER A 21 17.72 10.64 7.63
C SER A 21 18.93 11.00 8.50
N GLU A 22 19.79 11.91 8.03
CA GLU A 22 20.96 12.38 8.77
C GLU A 22 20.58 13.11 10.07
N LEU A 23 19.58 14.00 10.01
CA LEU A 23 19.08 14.71 11.19
C LEU A 23 18.48 13.76 12.23
N GLU A 24 17.69 12.78 11.78
CA GLU A 24 17.10 11.75 12.66
C GLU A 24 18.19 10.86 13.29
N GLU A 25 19.24 10.50 12.53
CA GLU A 25 20.35 9.72 13.06
C GLU A 25 21.16 10.50 14.11
N ASN A 26 21.45 11.78 13.84
CA ASN A 26 22.14 12.66 14.78
C ASN A 26 21.32 12.86 16.06
N GLN A 27 20.01 13.09 15.94
CA GLN A 27 19.11 13.19 17.08
C GLN A 27 19.08 11.89 17.90
N MET A 28 19.02 10.72 17.24
CA MET A 28 19.05 9.43 17.93
C MET A 28 20.39 9.16 18.64
N LYS A 29 21.52 9.56 18.04
CA LYS A 29 22.84 9.48 18.67
C LYS A 29 22.89 10.33 19.93
N GLN A 30 22.43 11.58 19.86
CA GLN A 30 22.37 12.48 21.00
C GLN A 30 21.42 11.96 22.10
N TYR A 31 20.23 11.50 21.72
CA TYR A 31 19.28 10.87 22.64
C TYR A 31 19.92 9.70 23.39
N ARG A 32 20.57 8.77 22.68
CA ARG A 32 21.23 7.61 23.30
C ARG A 32 22.34 8.05 24.26
N TRP A 33 23.18 8.99 23.83
CA TRP A 33 24.24 9.53 24.67
C TRP A 33 23.69 10.16 25.96
N GLU A 34 22.62 10.96 25.88
CA GLU A 34 21.96 11.54 27.04
C GLU A 34 21.36 10.48 27.97
N GLN A 35 20.72 9.45 27.42
CA GLN A 35 20.15 8.35 28.22
C GLN A 35 21.24 7.54 28.94
N ASP A 36 22.36 7.24 28.27
CA ASP A 36 23.49 6.54 28.87
C ASP A 36 24.14 7.37 29.99
N GLN A 37 24.28 8.68 29.78
CA GLN A 37 24.76 9.61 30.81
C GLN A 37 23.81 9.64 32.02
N ILE A 38 22.50 9.75 31.79
CA ILE A 38 21.48 9.74 32.86
C ILE A 38 21.53 8.42 33.63
N ALA A 39 21.62 7.28 32.93
CA ALA A 39 21.71 5.96 33.55
C ALA A 39 22.96 5.85 34.43
N SER A 40 24.13 6.24 33.91
CA SER A 40 25.40 6.23 34.65
C SER A 40 25.37 7.13 35.89
N MET A 41 24.79 8.33 35.77
CA MET A 41 24.64 9.24 36.91
C MET A 41 23.70 8.66 37.97
N LYS A 42 22.55 8.11 37.57
CA LYS A 42 21.59 7.47 38.49
C LYS A 42 22.21 6.27 39.21
N GLU A 43 22.92 5.40 38.50
CA GLU A 43 23.63 4.27 39.09
C GLU A 43 24.69 4.71 40.10
N TYR A 44 25.46 5.76 39.77
CA TYR A 44 26.46 6.31 40.68
C TYR A 44 25.82 6.93 41.93
N ILE A 45 24.74 7.70 41.78
CA ILE A 45 24.01 8.30 42.91
C ILE A 45 23.45 7.19 43.82
N ALA A 46 22.87 6.14 43.24
CA ALA A 46 22.33 5.00 43.98
C ALA A 46 23.42 4.24 44.76
N ARG A 47 24.59 4.00 44.16
CA ARG A 47 25.69 3.27 44.81
C ARG A 47 26.45 4.07 45.85
N PHE A 48 26.63 5.37 45.64
CA PHE A 48 27.57 6.18 46.42
C PHE A 48 26.91 7.33 47.20
N GLY A 49 25.59 7.50 47.12
CA GLY A 49 24.84 8.57 47.80
C GLY A 49 24.94 8.53 49.33
N HIS A 50 25.09 7.34 49.91
CA HIS A 50 25.30 7.12 51.35
C HIS A 50 26.74 6.67 51.70
N GLY A 51 27.67 6.80 50.73
CA GLY A 51 29.07 6.43 50.92
C GLY A 51 29.85 7.44 51.76
N SER A 52 31.19 7.31 51.74
CA SER A 52 32.08 8.24 52.46
C SER A 52 31.81 9.71 52.09
N ALA A 53 32.12 10.65 52.98
CA ALA A 53 31.83 12.08 52.78
C ALA A 53 32.32 12.64 51.44
N LYS A 54 33.43 12.11 50.90
CA LYS A 54 33.95 12.47 49.57
C LYS A 54 33.06 11.93 48.43
N LEU A 55 32.60 10.69 48.54
CA LEU A 55 31.74 10.03 47.55
C LEU A 55 30.32 10.60 47.55
N ALA A 56 29.77 10.87 48.74
CA ALA A 56 28.46 11.50 48.89
C ALA A 56 28.42 12.92 48.26
N ARG A 57 29.48 13.72 48.43
CA ARG A 57 29.60 15.02 47.74
C ARG A 57 29.65 14.89 46.21
N GLN A 58 30.33 13.86 45.69
CA GLN A 58 30.37 13.59 44.25
C GLN A 58 29.00 13.15 43.72
N ALA A 59 28.26 12.33 44.47
CA ALA A 59 26.89 11.94 44.14
C ALA A 59 25.95 13.16 44.08
N GLN A 60 25.98 14.05 45.09
CA GLN A 60 25.20 15.30 45.10
C GLN A 60 25.53 16.22 43.91
N SER A 61 26.79 16.27 43.47
CA SER A 61 27.19 17.03 42.28
C SER A 61 26.57 16.46 40.99
N LYS A 62 26.57 15.13 40.85
CA LYS A 62 25.92 14.44 39.72
C LYS A 62 24.41 14.61 39.74
N GLU A 63 23.79 14.62 40.92
CA GLU A 63 22.36 14.87 41.10
C GLU A 63 21.97 16.28 40.63
N LYS A 64 22.77 17.30 40.99
CA LYS A 64 22.56 18.68 40.47
C LYS A 64 22.75 18.76 38.96
N THR A 65 23.72 18.03 38.42
CA THR A 65 23.96 17.97 36.97
C THR A 65 22.77 17.32 36.25
N LEU A 66 22.27 16.20 36.76
CA LEU A 66 21.08 15.51 36.24
C LEU A 66 19.86 16.43 36.27
N ALA A 67 19.59 17.10 37.39
CA ALA A 67 18.48 18.04 37.52
C ALA A 67 18.62 19.29 36.62
N LYS A 68 19.85 19.66 36.22
CA LYS A 68 20.10 20.71 35.22
C LYS A 68 19.80 20.21 33.81
N MET A 69 20.19 18.98 33.48
CA MET A 69 19.90 18.35 32.18
C MET A 69 18.39 18.19 31.98
N GLU A 70 17.67 17.69 32.99
CA GLU A 70 16.21 17.52 32.93
C GLU A 70 15.48 18.86 32.76
N ARG A 71 15.91 19.93 33.44
CA ARG A 71 15.36 21.28 33.26
C ARG A 71 15.70 21.91 31.91
N GLY A 72 16.82 21.53 31.29
CA GLY A 72 17.25 22.01 29.99
C GLY A 72 16.40 21.49 28.82
N GLY A 73 15.56 20.48 29.08
CA GLY A 73 14.83 19.74 28.05
C GLY A 73 15.74 18.70 27.43
N LEU A 74 15.45 17.42 27.68
CA LEU A 74 16.19 16.32 27.07
C LEU A 74 15.84 16.21 25.59
N THR A 75 16.79 15.71 24.81
CA THR A 75 16.55 15.35 23.42
C THR A 75 15.39 14.36 23.37
N GLU A 76 14.39 14.63 22.53
CA GLU A 76 13.28 13.70 22.34
C GLU A 76 13.77 12.48 21.54
N LYS A 77 13.29 11.29 21.91
CA LYS A 77 13.49 10.09 21.09
C LYS A 77 12.87 10.34 19.72
N VAL A 78 13.61 10.05 18.65
CA VAL A 78 13.03 10.08 17.30
C VAL A 78 11.85 9.11 17.26
N ALA A 79 10.65 9.66 17.09
CA ALA A 79 9.48 8.88 16.77
C ALA A 79 9.62 8.44 15.32
N ARG A 80 9.92 7.15 15.10
CA ARG A 80 9.81 6.58 13.76
C ARG A 80 8.35 6.59 13.37
N ASP A 81 8.08 6.99 12.14
CA ASP A 81 6.76 6.79 11.55
C ASP A 81 6.42 5.30 11.65
N ARG A 82 5.18 5.00 12.03
CA ARG A 82 4.74 3.60 12.11
C ARG A 82 4.79 3.04 10.71
N ILE A 83 5.71 2.10 10.48
CA ILE A 83 5.75 1.34 9.24
C ILE A 83 4.42 0.62 9.12
N LEU A 84 3.63 1.03 8.12
CA LEU A 84 2.43 0.33 7.72
C LEU A 84 2.89 -0.99 7.08
N THR A 85 2.26 -2.10 7.44
CA THR A 85 2.57 -3.40 6.84
C THR A 85 1.26 -4.02 6.46
N PHE A 86 0.99 -4.07 5.16
CA PHE A 86 -0.16 -4.80 4.64
C PHE A 86 0.17 -6.28 4.61
N ARG A 87 -0.83 -7.13 4.85
CA ARG A 87 -0.67 -8.58 4.74
C ARG A 87 -1.91 -9.21 4.16
N PHE A 88 -1.75 -9.86 3.02
CA PHE A 88 -2.75 -10.76 2.45
C PHE A 88 -2.52 -12.18 2.98
N ALA A 89 -3.60 -12.95 3.14
CA ALA A 89 -3.49 -14.35 3.52
C ALA A 89 -2.94 -15.18 2.35
N ASN A 90 -2.23 -16.27 2.67
CA ASN A 90 -1.84 -17.26 1.67
C ASN A 90 -3.09 -17.98 1.16
N VAL A 91 -3.21 -18.14 -0.16
CA VAL A 91 -4.46 -18.59 -0.81
C VAL A 91 -4.38 -19.99 -1.39
N GLY A 92 -3.23 -20.67 -1.20
CA GLY A 92 -2.96 -21.99 -1.73
C GLY A 92 -2.76 -22.00 -3.24
N LYS A 93 -2.84 -23.18 -3.85
CA LYS A 93 -2.64 -23.37 -5.30
C LYS A 93 -3.94 -23.75 -5.98
N LEU A 94 -4.12 -23.27 -7.21
CA LEU A 94 -5.12 -23.76 -8.16
C LEU A 94 -4.38 -24.31 -9.40
N PRO A 95 -4.80 -25.46 -9.94
CA PRO A 95 -4.22 -25.96 -11.17
C PRO A 95 -4.58 -25.05 -12.35
N PRO A 96 -3.65 -24.78 -13.27
CA PRO A 96 -3.94 -24.04 -14.49
C PRO A 96 -4.86 -24.87 -15.41
N PRO A 97 -5.66 -24.21 -16.28
CA PRO A 97 -5.78 -22.76 -16.42
C PRO A 97 -6.70 -22.13 -15.36
N VAL A 98 -6.26 -21.04 -14.73
CA VAL A 98 -7.04 -20.35 -13.69
C VAL A 98 -8.09 -19.42 -14.30
N LEU A 99 -7.68 -18.51 -15.18
CA LEU A 99 -8.57 -17.64 -15.94
C LEU A 99 -8.07 -17.50 -17.37
N GLN A 100 -8.91 -17.79 -18.36
CA GLN A 100 -8.53 -17.83 -19.76
C GLN A 100 -9.58 -17.16 -20.65
N PHE A 101 -9.13 -16.30 -21.56
CA PHE A 101 -9.91 -15.76 -22.66
C PHE A 101 -9.68 -16.65 -23.89
N VAL A 102 -10.77 -17.09 -24.53
CA VAL A 102 -10.73 -17.93 -25.73
C VAL A 102 -11.56 -17.24 -26.83
N GLU A 103 -10.87 -16.74 -27.85
CA GLU A 103 -11.43 -15.96 -28.98
C GLU A 103 -12.43 -14.85 -28.57
N VAL A 104 -12.21 -14.19 -27.44
CA VAL A 104 -13.20 -13.25 -26.88
C VAL A 104 -13.31 -11.98 -27.72
N THR A 105 -14.52 -11.68 -28.18
CA THR A 105 -14.88 -10.42 -28.82
C THR A 105 -15.91 -9.68 -27.98
N PHE A 106 -15.71 -8.39 -27.73
CA PHE A 106 -16.60 -7.61 -26.88
C PHE A 106 -16.69 -6.15 -27.33
N GLY A 107 -17.88 -5.58 -27.23
CA GLY A 107 -18.19 -4.16 -27.33
C GLY A 107 -19.50 -3.91 -26.59
N TYR A 108 -19.72 -2.69 -26.08
CA TYR A 108 -21.01 -2.35 -25.45
C TYR A 108 -22.15 -2.37 -26.47
N THR A 109 -21.83 -2.16 -27.75
CA THR A 109 -22.71 -2.39 -28.89
C THR A 109 -21.98 -3.24 -29.93
N PRO A 110 -22.70 -4.03 -30.75
CA PRO A 110 -22.07 -4.81 -31.83
C PRO A 110 -21.29 -3.96 -32.85
N ASP A 111 -21.70 -2.70 -33.05
CA ASP A 111 -21.08 -1.79 -34.02
C ASP A 111 -19.80 -1.13 -33.49
N ASN A 112 -19.56 -1.15 -32.17
CA ASN A 112 -18.41 -0.51 -31.55
C ASN A 112 -17.67 -1.51 -30.64
N LEU A 113 -16.86 -2.35 -31.28
CA LEU A 113 -16.04 -3.33 -30.59
C LEU A 113 -14.89 -2.67 -29.83
N ILE A 114 -14.74 -3.06 -28.56
CA ILE A 114 -13.60 -2.72 -27.72
C ILE A 114 -12.50 -3.79 -27.90
N TYR A 115 -12.89 -5.05 -28.11
CA TYR A 115 -11.97 -6.18 -28.22
C TYR A 115 -12.39 -7.12 -29.34
N LYS A 116 -11.40 -7.71 -30.02
CA LYS A 116 -11.62 -8.68 -31.10
C LYS A 116 -10.70 -9.88 -30.93
N LYS A 117 -11.30 -11.07 -30.78
CA LYS A 117 -10.60 -12.38 -30.68
C LYS A 117 -9.44 -12.40 -29.68
N LEU A 118 -9.67 -11.93 -28.45
CA LEU A 118 -8.67 -12.02 -27.39
C LEU A 118 -8.41 -13.48 -27.02
N ASP A 119 -7.13 -13.85 -26.95
CA ASP A 119 -6.67 -15.18 -26.55
C ASP A 119 -5.45 -15.05 -25.62
N PHE A 120 -5.67 -15.29 -24.32
CA PHE A 120 -4.63 -15.27 -23.30
C PHE A 120 -5.13 -15.88 -21.98
N GLY A 121 -4.22 -16.20 -21.06
CA GLY A 121 -4.53 -16.66 -19.71
C GLY A 121 -3.81 -15.87 -18.62
N VAL A 122 -4.41 -15.86 -17.43
CA VAL A 122 -3.84 -15.33 -16.19
C VAL A 122 -3.95 -16.43 -15.13
N ASP A 123 -2.81 -16.80 -14.55
CA ASP A 123 -2.67 -17.82 -13.50
C ASP A 123 -2.36 -17.18 -12.13
N LEU A 124 -2.15 -18.00 -11.09
CA LEU A 124 -1.91 -17.47 -9.72
C LEU A 124 -0.51 -16.87 -9.54
N ASP A 125 0.45 -17.31 -10.33
CA ASP A 125 1.80 -16.74 -10.39
C ASP A 125 1.87 -15.51 -11.31
N SER A 126 0.86 -15.26 -12.13
CA SER A 126 0.83 -14.07 -12.98
C SER A 126 0.82 -12.77 -12.16
N ARG A 127 1.69 -11.84 -12.56
CA ARG A 127 1.79 -10.47 -12.04
C ARG A 127 1.72 -9.50 -13.21
N VAL A 128 0.52 -9.21 -13.68
CA VAL A 128 0.30 -8.44 -14.90
C VAL A 128 0.01 -6.98 -14.56
N ALA A 129 0.70 -6.04 -15.22
CA ALA A 129 0.27 -4.66 -15.31
C ALA A 129 -0.38 -4.39 -16.67
N LEU A 130 -1.62 -3.93 -16.65
CA LEU A 130 -2.39 -3.58 -17.84
C LEU A 130 -2.29 -2.07 -18.09
N VAL A 131 -1.62 -1.71 -19.18
CA VAL A 131 -1.35 -0.33 -19.59
C VAL A 131 -2.05 -0.01 -20.91
N GLY A 132 -2.24 1.28 -21.20
CA GLY A 132 -2.89 1.73 -22.44
C GLY A 132 -3.61 3.06 -22.25
N PRO A 133 -3.99 3.75 -23.35
CA PRO A 133 -4.64 5.04 -23.28
C PRO A 133 -5.99 5.00 -22.54
N ASN A 134 -6.48 6.18 -22.15
CA ASN A 134 -7.82 6.30 -21.57
C ASN A 134 -8.88 5.89 -22.60
N GLY A 135 -9.86 5.10 -22.16
CA GLY A 135 -10.85 4.51 -23.06
C GLY A 135 -10.40 3.27 -23.83
N ALA A 136 -9.16 2.79 -23.66
CA ALA A 136 -8.68 1.58 -24.35
C ALA A 136 -9.39 0.27 -23.95
N GLY A 137 -10.17 0.30 -22.86
CA GLY A 137 -10.93 -0.86 -22.37
C GLY A 137 -10.38 -1.52 -21.10
N LYS A 138 -9.32 -0.99 -20.46
CA LYS A 138 -8.69 -1.60 -19.27
C LYS A 138 -9.69 -2.06 -18.20
N SER A 139 -10.54 -1.17 -17.71
CA SER A 139 -11.59 -1.51 -16.74
C SER A 139 -12.65 -2.45 -17.33
N THR A 140 -12.96 -2.36 -18.63
CA THR A 140 -13.82 -3.32 -19.34
C THR A 140 -13.22 -4.72 -19.32
N LEU A 141 -11.91 -4.86 -19.48
CA LEU A 141 -11.22 -6.15 -19.38
C LEU A 141 -11.36 -6.75 -17.98
N LEU A 142 -11.17 -5.95 -16.94
CA LEU A 142 -11.37 -6.41 -15.55
C LEU A 142 -12.81 -6.87 -15.31
N LYS A 143 -13.81 -6.18 -15.88
CA LYS A 143 -15.22 -6.60 -15.81
C LYS A 143 -15.51 -7.89 -16.57
N LEU A 144 -14.84 -8.11 -17.71
CA LEU A 144 -14.87 -9.41 -18.39
C LEU A 144 -14.20 -10.49 -17.54
N MET A 145 -13.13 -10.19 -16.80
CA MET A 145 -12.48 -11.13 -15.87
C MET A 145 -13.39 -11.49 -14.69
N THR A 146 -14.11 -10.55 -14.10
CA THR A 146 -15.06 -10.82 -12.99
C THR A 146 -16.36 -11.47 -13.45
N GLY A 147 -16.70 -11.36 -14.73
CA GLY A 147 -17.96 -11.86 -15.28
C GLY A 147 -19.13 -10.89 -15.12
N GLU A 148 -18.87 -9.63 -14.72
CA GLU A 148 -19.87 -8.55 -14.79
C GLU A 148 -20.30 -8.29 -16.24
N LEU A 149 -19.39 -8.49 -17.20
CA LEU A 149 -19.66 -8.40 -18.63
C LEU A 149 -19.57 -9.78 -19.28
N VAL A 150 -20.47 -10.01 -20.24
CA VAL A 150 -20.52 -11.22 -21.05
C VAL A 150 -19.98 -10.88 -22.45
N PRO A 151 -19.04 -11.67 -23.00
CA PRO A 151 -18.53 -11.44 -24.35
C PRO A 151 -19.65 -11.57 -25.41
N LEU A 152 -19.50 -10.86 -26.53
CA LEU A 152 -20.41 -10.99 -27.68
C LEU A 152 -20.14 -12.29 -28.44
N ASP A 153 -18.87 -12.71 -28.49
CA ASP A 153 -18.41 -13.96 -29.08
C ASP A 153 -17.18 -14.49 -28.32
N GLY A 154 -16.93 -15.79 -28.40
CA GLY A 154 -15.92 -16.49 -27.58
C GLY A 154 -16.34 -16.69 -26.12
N MET A 155 -15.40 -17.01 -25.24
CA MET A 155 -15.69 -17.25 -23.82
C MET A 155 -14.53 -16.92 -22.87
N VAL A 156 -14.89 -16.50 -21.65
CA VAL A 156 -13.95 -16.37 -20.53
C VAL A 156 -14.12 -17.58 -19.60
N ARG A 157 -13.14 -18.49 -19.62
CA ARG A 157 -13.10 -19.68 -18.77
C ARG A 157 -12.46 -19.32 -17.43
N ARG A 158 -13.05 -19.77 -16.34
CA ARG A 158 -12.55 -19.57 -14.98
C ARG A 158 -12.55 -20.90 -14.25
N HIS A 159 -11.55 -21.14 -13.43
CA HIS A 159 -11.55 -22.28 -12.53
C HIS A 159 -12.71 -22.16 -11.53
N ASN A 160 -13.44 -23.25 -11.28
CA ASN A 160 -14.69 -23.21 -10.49
C ASN A 160 -14.51 -22.73 -9.04
N HIS A 161 -13.31 -22.88 -8.49
CA HIS A 161 -12.96 -22.45 -7.13
C HIS A 161 -12.20 -21.12 -7.07
N LEU A 162 -12.04 -20.44 -8.21
CA LEU A 162 -11.36 -19.14 -8.28
C LEU A 162 -12.20 -18.08 -7.57
N ARG A 163 -11.67 -17.48 -6.50
CA ARG A 163 -12.23 -16.27 -5.89
C ARG A 163 -11.49 -15.05 -6.40
N ILE A 164 -12.21 -14.14 -7.04
CA ILE A 164 -11.68 -12.88 -7.54
C ILE A 164 -12.15 -11.75 -6.63
N ALA A 165 -11.23 -10.88 -6.24
CA ALA A 165 -11.55 -9.63 -5.57
C ALA A 165 -11.08 -8.45 -6.44
N GLN A 166 -11.97 -7.48 -6.63
CA GLN A 166 -11.68 -6.30 -7.43
C GLN A 166 -11.67 -5.06 -6.55
N PHE A 167 -10.57 -4.31 -6.62
CA PHE A 167 -10.51 -2.94 -6.15
C PHE A 167 -10.79 -2.02 -7.34
N HIS A 168 -11.77 -1.14 -7.22
CA HIS A 168 -12.05 -0.13 -8.23
C HIS A 168 -12.19 1.25 -7.57
N GLN A 169 -11.87 2.34 -8.27
CA GLN A 169 -11.85 3.70 -7.72
C GLN A 169 -13.13 4.08 -6.95
N HIS A 170 -14.31 3.75 -7.48
CA HIS A 170 -15.60 4.07 -6.85
C HIS A 170 -15.99 3.13 -5.69
N LEU A 171 -15.14 2.20 -5.27
CA LEU A 171 -15.48 1.23 -4.23
C LEU A 171 -15.58 1.93 -2.87
N ALA A 172 -14.78 2.98 -2.66
CA ALA A 172 -14.84 3.81 -1.46
C ALA A 172 -16.16 4.59 -1.33
N GLU A 173 -16.78 4.93 -2.47
CA GLU A 173 -18.07 5.64 -2.49
C GLU A 173 -19.24 4.75 -2.08
N LYS A 174 -19.08 3.42 -2.16
CA LYS A 174 -20.07 2.45 -1.70
C LYS A 174 -20.00 2.20 -0.19
N LEU A 175 -19.00 2.73 0.51
CA LEU A 175 -18.90 2.58 1.95
C LEU A 175 -20.01 3.40 2.63
N ASP A 176 -20.73 2.78 3.56
CA ASP A 176 -21.62 3.50 4.46
C ASP A 176 -20.78 4.34 5.44
N LEU A 177 -20.66 5.64 5.14
CA LEU A 177 -19.78 6.55 5.87
C LEU A 177 -20.25 6.84 7.30
N ASP A 178 -21.49 6.52 7.65
CA ASP A 178 -22.00 6.67 9.02
C ASP A 178 -21.55 5.51 9.92
N LEU A 179 -21.24 4.34 9.35
CA LEU A 179 -20.66 3.21 10.08
C LEU A 179 -19.17 3.43 10.35
N SER A 180 -18.69 2.83 11.43
CA SER A 180 -17.26 2.61 11.62
C SER A 180 -16.74 1.45 10.79
N ALA A 181 -15.43 1.41 10.55
CA ALA A 181 -14.79 0.31 9.80
C ALA A 181 -15.08 -1.07 10.44
N LEU A 182 -15.09 -1.13 11.76
CA LEU A 182 -15.40 -2.35 12.51
C LEU A 182 -16.86 -2.77 12.34
N GLN A 183 -17.80 -1.83 12.47
CA GLN A 183 -19.23 -2.11 12.24
C GLN A 183 -19.49 -2.54 10.80
N TYR A 184 -18.88 -1.87 9.83
CA TYR A 184 -18.96 -2.25 8.42
C TYR A 184 -18.51 -3.69 8.20
N MET A 185 -17.34 -4.08 8.71
CA MET A 185 -16.84 -5.46 8.60
C MET A 185 -17.73 -6.49 9.30
N LEU A 186 -18.27 -6.17 10.48
CA LEU A 186 -19.18 -7.06 11.20
C LEU A 186 -20.53 -7.24 10.48
N ASN A 187 -21.03 -6.18 9.84
CA ASN A 187 -22.26 -6.22 9.05
C ASN A 187 -22.07 -7.02 7.76
N GLU A 188 -20.94 -6.83 7.08
CA GLU A 188 -20.60 -7.55 5.84
C GLU A 188 -20.32 -9.04 6.10
N TYR A 189 -19.76 -9.38 7.27
CA TYR A 189 -19.37 -10.74 7.64
C TYR A 189 -19.95 -11.12 9.02
N PRO A 190 -21.28 -11.33 9.11
CA PRO A 190 -21.95 -11.62 10.37
C PRO A 190 -21.48 -12.94 10.98
N GLY A 191 -21.56 -13.04 12.32
CA GLY A 191 -21.17 -14.23 13.07
C GLY A 191 -19.67 -14.33 13.41
N ASN A 192 -18.87 -13.35 13.02
CA ASN A 192 -17.47 -13.26 13.41
C ASN A 192 -17.28 -12.49 14.71
N GLU A 193 -16.24 -12.85 15.45
CA GLU A 193 -15.85 -12.16 16.68
C GLU A 193 -15.25 -10.78 16.39
N GLU A 194 -15.62 -9.80 17.22
CA GLU A 194 -15.15 -8.42 17.09
C GLU A 194 -13.62 -8.33 17.10
N GLU A 195 -12.96 -9.07 18.00
CA GLU A 195 -11.50 -9.06 18.12
C GLU A 195 -10.80 -9.54 16.84
N ARG A 196 -11.36 -10.58 16.19
CA ARG A 196 -10.85 -11.09 14.92
C ARG A 196 -11.00 -10.05 13.79
N MET A 197 -12.11 -9.32 13.76
CA MET A 197 -12.33 -8.24 12.80
C MET A 197 -11.40 -7.05 13.03
N ARG A 198 -11.21 -6.65 14.29
CA ARG A 198 -10.23 -5.62 14.66
C ARG A 198 -8.82 -6.00 14.22
N ALA A 199 -8.44 -7.26 14.39
CA ALA A 199 -7.14 -7.76 13.94
C ALA A 199 -7.00 -7.69 12.41
N ALA A 200 -8.02 -8.08 11.66
CA ALA A 200 -8.00 -8.00 10.19
C ALA A 200 -7.88 -6.56 9.69
N ILE A 201 -8.68 -5.63 10.23
CA ILE A 201 -8.57 -4.20 9.90
C ILE A 201 -7.17 -3.66 10.29
N GLY A 202 -6.65 -4.11 11.43
CA GLY A 202 -5.31 -3.75 11.93
C GLY A 202 -4.18 -4.14 10.99
N ARG A 203 -4.29 -5.26 10.27
CA ARG A 203 -3.32 -5.70 9.24
C ARG A 203 -3.21 -4.76 8.05
N PHE A 204 -4.15 -3.84 7.87
CA PHE A 204 -4.11 -2.80 6.84
C PHE A 204 -3.85 -1.42 7.44
N GLY A 205 -3.34 -1.35 8.67
CA GLY A 205 -2.82 -0.12 9.25
C GLY A 205 -3.87 0.83 9.82
N LEU A 206 -5.11 0.38 10.01
CA LEU A 206 -6.15 1.12 10.72
C LEU A 206 -6.33 0.52 12.13
N SER A 207 -6.09 1.29 13.19
CA SER A 207 -6.08 0.79 14.58
C SER A 207 -6.67 1.78 15.59
N GLY A 208 -7.00 1.28 16.78
CA GLY A 208 -7.47 2.10 17.90
C GLY A 208 -8.77 2.85 17.57
N LYS A 209 -8.82 4.14 17.90
CA LYS A 209 -10.02 4.99 17.69
C LYS A 209 -10.49 5.03 16.24
N ALA A 210 -9.56 4.87 15.28
CA ALA A 210 -9.89 4.92 13.86
C ALA A 210 -10.78 3.74 13.40
N GLN A 211 -10.76 2.60 14.11
CA GLN A 211 -11.62 1.46 13.76
C GLN A 211 -13.07 1.64 14.19
N VAL A 212 -13.33 2.46 15.22
CA VAL A 212 -14.64 2.59 15.88
C VAL A 212 -15.30 3.95 15.64
N MET A 213 -14.59 4.90 15.02
CA MET A 213 -15.18 6.17 14.59
C MET A 213 -15.88 6.02 13.24
N PRO A 214 -16.92 6.82 12.96
CA PRO A 214 -17.58 6.85 11.65
C PRO A 214 -16.59 7.08 10.50
N MET A 215 -16.76 6.36 9.39
CA MET A 215 -15.85 6.41 8.23
C MET A 215 -15.85 7.77 7.53
N ARG A 216 -16.90 8.60 7.68
CA ARG A 216 -16.90 10.01 7.27
C ARG A 216 -15.79 10.85 7.88
N ASN A 217 -15.30 10.45 9.06
CA ASN A 217 -14.22 11.15 9.77
C ASN A 217 -12.83 10.57 9.44
N LEU A 218 -12.75 9.52 8.60
CA LEU A 218 -11.50 8.97 8.10
C LEU A 218 -11.03 9.73 6.87
N SER A 219 -9.71 9.81 6.68
CA SER A 219 -9.13 10.27 5.42
C SER A 219 -9.43 9.27 4.30
N ASP A 220 -9.36 9.71 3.04
CA ASP A 220 -9.59 8.82 1.89
C ASP A 220 -8.60 7.63 1.89
N GLY A 221 -7.33 7.86 2.22
CA GLY A 221 -6.36 6.77 2.37
C GLY A 221 -6.70 5.79 3.51
N GLN A 222 -7.29 6.26 4.61
CA GLN A 222 -7.81 5.38 5.65
C GLN A 222 -9.04 4.59 5.18
N ARG A 223 -9.93 5.18 4.38
CA ARG A 223 -11.06 4.46 3.78
C ARG A 223 -10.58 3.40 2.79
N SER A 224 -9.58 3.70 1.96
CA SER A 224 -8.95 2.71 1.06
C SER A 224 -8.37 1.52 1.85
N ARG A 225 -7.78 1.76 3.04
CA ARG A 225 -7.31 0.68 3.92
C ARG A 225 -8.44 -0.21 4.44
N VAL A 226 -9.63 0.36 4.72
CA VAL A 226 -10.82 -0.44 5.09
C VAL A 226 -11.23 -1.35 3.93
N ILE A 227 -11.20 -0.84 2.70
CA ILE A 227 -11.53 -1.62 1.51
C ILE A 227 -10.54 -2.76 1.31
N PHE A 228 -9.23 -2.51 1.45
CA PHE A 228 -8.24 -3.58 1.36
C PHE A 228 -8.45 -4.64 2.45
N ALA A 229 -8.79 -4.25 3.68
CA ALA A 229 -9.15 -5.19 4.73
C ALA A 229 -10.39 -6.03 4.36
N TRP A 230 -11.42 -5.39 3.80
CA TRP A 230 -12.65 -6.05 3.36
C TRP A 230 -12.41 -7.01 2.18
N LEU A 231 -11.58 -6.64 1.20
CA LEU A 231 -11.20 -7.51 0.08
C LEU A 231 -10.36 -8.69 0.57
N ALA A 232 -9.34 -8.43 1.39
CA ALA A 232 -8.44 -9.46 1.89
C ALA A 232 -9.13 -10.47 2.81
N TRP A 233 -10.18 -10.06 3.53
CA TRP A 233 -10.98 -10.95 4.35
C TRP A 233 -11.63 -12.10 3.57
N ARG A 234 -11.91 -11.89 2.28
CA ARG A 234 -12.50 -12.92 1.39
C ARG A 234 -11.50 -13.99 0.94
N GLU A 235 -10.23 -13.84 1.33
CA GLU A 235 -9.13 -14.70 0.90
C GLU A 235 -9.20 -14.99 -0.62
N PRO A 236 -9.22 -13.92 -1.46
CA PRO A 236 -9.33 -14.08 -2.91
C PRO A 236 -8.09 -14.80 -3.44
N GLN A 237 -8.20 -15.62 -4.48
CA GLN A 237 -7.03 -16.17 -5.18
C GLN A 237 -6.47 -15.20 -6.22
N MET A 238 -7.28 -14.26 -6.71
CA MET A 238 -6.87 -13.28 -7.71
C MET A 238 -7.35 -11.89 -7.32
N LEU A 239 -6.43 -10.92 -7.35
CA LEU A 239 -6.70 -9.51 -7.12
C LEU A 239 -6.67 -8.75 -8.45
N LEU A 240 -7.74 -8.00 -8.71
CA LEU A 240 -7.83 -7.06 -9.83
C LEU A 240 -7.83 -5.65 -9.24
N LEU A 241 -6.77 -4.88 -9.47
CA LEU A 241 -6.62 -3.55 -8.89
C LEU A 241 -6.74 -2.49 -9.98
N ASP A 242 -7.81 -1.69 -9.94
CA ASP A 242 -8.04 -0.58 -10.87
C ASP A 242 -7.76 0.76 -10.19
N GLU A 243 -6.63 1.36 -10.54
CA GLU A 243 -6.06 2.59 -9.96
C GLU A 243 -6.00 2.58 -8.42
N PRO A 244 -5.33 1.58 -7.81
CA PRO A 244 -5.33 1.40 -6.34
C PRO A 244 -4.54 2.47 -5.59
N THR A 245 -3.68 3.23 -6.27
CA THR A 245 -2.83 4.27 -5.67
C THR A 245 -3.56 5.58 -5.45
N ASN A 246 -4.73 5.77 -6.07
CA ASN A 246 -5.53 6.96 -5.88
C ASN A 246 -5.86 7.13 -4.39
N HIS A 247 -5.57 8.33 -3.87
CA HIS A 247 -5.77 8.70 -2.47
C HIS A 247 -4.88 7.98 -1.43
N LEU A 248 -3.88 7.20 -1.87
CA LEU A 248 -2.87 6.63 -0.98
C LEU A 248 -1.65 7.55 -0.88
N ASP A 249 -1.08 7.64 0.32
CA ASP A 249 0.24 8.24 0.50
C ASP A 249 1.34 7.27 0.04
N ILE A 250 2.55 7.80 -0.19
CA ILE A 250 3.70 7.03 -0.69
C ILE A 250 4.01 5.84 0.24
N GLU A 251 3.96 6.05 1.55
CA GLU A 251 4.21 5.00 2.54
C GLU A 251 3.20 3.84 2.43
N THR A 252 1.93 4.14 2.17
CA THR A 252 0.89 3.12 1.95
C THR A 252 1.08 2.41 0.62
N ILE A 253 1.50 3.12 -0.44
CA ILE A 253 1.79 2.52 -1.74
C ILE A 253 2.94 1.52 -1.61
N ASP A 254 4.04 1.89 -0.95
CA ASP A 254 5.17 1.00 -0.73
C ASP A 254 4.77 -0.22 0.14
N SER A 255 3.94 -0.01 1.15
CA SER A 255 3.40 -1.09 1.99
C SER A 255 2.50 -2.06 1.21
N LEU A 256 1.68 -1.53 0.30
CA LEU A 256 0.84 -2.31 -0.60
C LEU A 256 1.70 -3.09 -1.60
N ALA A 257 2.70 -2.44 -2.19
CA ALA A 257 3.60 -3.06 -3.15
C ALA A 257 4.32 -4.27 -2.52
N GLU A 258 4.83 -4.11 -1.30
CA GLU A 258 5.50 -5.20 -0.60
C GLU A 258 4.55 -6.35 -0.26
N ALA A 259 3.35 -6.03 0.23
CA ALA A 259 2.34 -7.05 0.52
C ALA A 259 1.90 -7.83 -0.72
N LEU A 260 1.81 -7.17 -1.88
CA LEU A 260 1.46 -7.83 -3.15
C LEU A 260 2.60 -8.69 -3.70
N LYS A 261 3.86 -8.33 -3.43
CA LYS A 261 5.04 -9.15 -3.79
C LYS A 261 5.11 -10.42 -2.94
N GLU A 262 4.85 -10.31 -1.64
CA GLU A 262 4.86 -11.47 -0.72
C GLU A 262 3.66 -12.40 -0.89
N TRP A 263 2.55 -11.88 -1.42
CA TRP A 263 1.32 -12.64 -1.61
C TRP A 263 1.41 -13.62 -2.79
N ASP A 264 0.79 -14.78 -2.65
CA ASP A 264 0.93 -15.92 -3.58
C ASP A 264 -0.26 -16.13 -4.55
N GLY A 265 -1.20 -15.18 -4.58
CA GLY A 265 -2.31 -15.19 -5.55
C GLY A 265 -2.03 -14.34 -6.80
N GLY A 266 -2.86 -14.50 -7.83
CA GLY A 266 -2.69 -13.82 -9.12
C GLY A 266 -3.02 -12.33 -9.04
N LEU A 267 -2.30 -11.49 -9.78
CA LEU A 267 -2.50 -10.05 -9.79
C LEU A 267 -2.67 -9.52 -11.21
N VAL A 268 -3.71 -8.71 -11.41
CA VAL A 268 -3.82 -7.80 -12.56
C VAL A 268 -3.98 -6.38 -12.05
N LEU A 269 -3.02 -5.51 -12.39
CA LEU A 269 -2.93 -4.13 -11.95
C LEU A 269 -3.15 -3.18 -13.12
N VAL A 270 -4.16 -2.31 -13.03
CA VAL A 270 -4.31 -1.12 -13.85
C VAL A 270 -3.87 0.06 -13.00
N SER A 271 -2.82 0.76 -13.44
CA SER A 271 -2.28 1.90 -12.71
C SER A 271 -1.54 2.84 -13.66
N HIS A 272 -1.57 4.14 -13.35
CA HIS A 272 -0.65 5.12 -13.93
C HIS A 272 0.64 5.31 -13.11
N ASP A 273 0.75 4.66 -11.94
CA ASP A 273 1.93 4.73 -11.08
C ASP A 273 3.01 3.72 -11.53
N PHE A 274 4.00 4.24 -12.26
CA PHE A 274 5.17 3.51 -12.71
C PHE A 274 5.98 2.86 -11.57
N ARG A 275 6.01 3.46 -10.37
CA ARG A 275 6.75 2.90 -9.23
C ARG A 275 6.06 1.66 -8.69
N LEU A 276 4.73 1.70 -8.55
CA LEU A 276 3.97 0.52 -8.12
C LEU A 276 4.09 -0.61 -9.16
N ILE A 277 3.92 -0.29 -10.45
CA ILE A 277 4.05 -1.28 -11.52
C ILE A 277 5.44 -1.92 -11.50
N ASN A 278 6.51 -1.11 -11.47
CA ASN A 278 7.88 -1.61 -11.48
C ASN A 278 8.21 -2.49 -10.27
N GLN A 279 7.53 -2.27 -9.15
CA GLN A 279 7.74 -3.06 -7.94
C GLN A 279 7.02 -4.41 -7.99
N VAL A 280 5.83 -4.48 -8.58
CA VAL A 280 4.92 -5.63 -8.38
C VAL A 280 4.68 -6.44 -9.65
N ALA A 281 4.67 -5.81 -10.83
CA ALA A 281 4.38 -6.48 -12.08
C ALA A 281 5.63 -7.18 -12.65
N GLN A 282 5.42 -8.35 -13.23
CA GLN A 282 6.41 -9.14 -13.98
C GLN A 282 6.14 -9.08 -15.49
N GLU A 283 4.89 -8.86 -15.87
CA GLU A 283 4.47 -8.75 -17.26
C GLU A 283 3.75 -7.43 -17.49
N ILE A 284 4.04 -6.76 -18.61
CA ILE A 284 3.33 -5.57 -19.05
C ILE A 284 2.45 -5.94 -20.24
N TRP A 285 1.15 -5.73 -20.12
CA TRP A 285 0.18 -5.98 -21.17
C TRP A 285 -0.40 -4.65 -21.67
N VAL A 286 -0.33 -4.42 -22.97
CA VAL A 286 -0.76 -3.18 -23.62
C VAL A 286 -2.14 -3.38 -24.22
N CYS A 287 -3.08 -2.57 -23.78
CA CYS A 287 -4.43 -2.48 -24.29
C CYS A 287 -4.50 -1.38 -25.35
N GLU A 288 -4.52 -1.75 -26.63
CA GLU A 288 -4.68 -0.83 -27.75
C GLU A 288 -5.27 -1.54 -28.98
N LYS A 289 -5.86 -0.79 -29.92
CA LYS A 289 -6.29 -1.30 -31.24
C LYS A 289 -7.16 -2.57 -31.16
N GLN A 290 -8.07 -2.60 -30.20
CA GLN A 290 -8.98 -3.73 -29.96
C GLN A 290 -8.31 -5.05 -29.56
N ALA A 291 -7.07 -5.00 -29.08
CA ALA A 291 -6.31 -6.16 -28.64
C ALA A 291 -5.66 -5.90 -27.27
N VAL A 292 -5.19 -6.98 -26.66
CA VAL A 292 -4.32 -6.96 -25.48
C VAL A 292 -3.07 -7.74 -25.86
N THR A 293 -1.92 -7.07 -25.92
CA THR A 293 -0.64 -7.69 -26.33
C THR A 293 0.39 -7.59 -25.23
N ARG A 294 1.28 -8.58 -25.13
CA ARG A 294 2.41 -8.51 -24.20
C ARG A 294 3.47 -7.56 -24.74
N TRP A 295 4.01 -6.73 -23.87
CA TRP A 295 5.16 -5.89 -24.16
C TRP A 295 6.45 -6.65 -23.82
N GLU A 296 7.37 -6.69 -24.77
CA GLU A 296 8.69 -7.30 -24.61
C GLU A 296 9.63 -6.26 -24.02
N GLY A 297 9.65 -6.15 -22.70
CA GLY A 297 10.48 -5.19 -21.98
C GLY A 297 9.92 -4.85 -20.60
N ASP A 298 10.63 -3.99 -19.87
CA ASP A 298 10.15 -3.49 -18.58
C ASP A 298 9.26 -2.24 -18.73
N ILE A 299 8.73 -1.77 -17.60
CA ILE A 299 7.86 -0.59 -17.60
C ILE A 299 8.61 0.72 -17.88
N MET A 300 9.92 0.77 -17.63
CA MET A 300 10.75 1.94 -17.88
C MET A 300 11.04 2.07 -19.38
N GLU A 301 11.36 0.97 -20.05
CA GLU A 301 11.46 0.88 -21.51
C GLU A 301 10.12 1.22 -22.17
N PHE A 302 9.00 0.74 -21.61
CA PHE A 302 7.67 1.11 -22.09
C PHE A 302 7.42 2.63 -21.96
N LYS A 303 7.86 3.26 -20.86
CA LYS A 303 7.76 4.71 -20.66
C LYS A 303 8.58 5.48 -21.70
N GLU A 304 9.77 5.01 -22.05
CA GLU A 304 10.59 5.61 -23.10
C GLU A 304 9.96 5.45 -24.48
N HIS A 305 9.39 4.27 -24.77
CA HIS A 305 8.63 4.02 -25.98
C HIS A 305 7.42 4.97 -26.14
N LEU A 306 6.72 5.28 -25.05
CA LEU A 306 5.63 6.26 -25.08
C LEU A 306 6.15 7.67 -25.40
N LYS A 307 7.29 8.07 -24.82
CA LYS A 307 7.89 9.38 -25.08
C LYS A 307 8.29 9.54 -26.55
N SER A 308 8.94 8.54 -27.13
CA SER A 308 9.37 8.59 -28.53
C SER A 308 8.19 8.65 -29.51
N LYS A 309 7.08 7.96 -29.21
CA LYS A 309 5.82 8.09 -29.96
C LYS A 309 5.19 9.49 -29.85
N SER A 310 5.20 10.09 -28.65
CA SER A 310 4.59 11.41 -28.42
C SER A 310 5.40 12.58 -29.00
N GLY A 311 6.72 12.42 -29.15
CA GLY A 311 7.62 13.43 -29.72
C GLY A 311 7.63 13.50 -31.25
N GLY A 312 6.97 12.57 -31.94
CA GLY A 312 6.91 12.50 -33.41
C GLY A 312 5.68 13.15 -34.05
N MET A 313 4.84 13.86 -33.28
CA MET A 313 3.60 14.51 -33.77
C MET A 313 3.67 16.05 -33.72
N SER A 314 4.84 16.63 -34.01
CA SER A 314 5.00 18.09 -34.08
C SER A 314 6.04 18.54 -35.12
N GLU A 315 6.05 17.93 -36.30
CA GLU A 315 6.65 18.50 -37.52
C GLU A 315 5.81 18.01 -38.71
N ASP A 316 4.75 18.76 -39.03
CA ASP A 316 4.16 18.95 -40.36
C ASP A 316 3.12 20.08 -40.30
#